data_AF-A0A1E3QKF1-F1
#
_entry.id   AF-A0A1E3QKF1-F1
#
_cell.length_a   1.000
_cell.length_b   1.000
_cell.length_c   1.000
_cell.angle_alpha   90.00
_cell.angle_beta   90.00
_cell.angle_gamma   90.00
#
_symmetry.space_group_name_H-M   'P 1'
#
loop_
_entity.id
_entity.type
_entity.pdbx_description
1 polymer ?
#
loop_
_entity_poly.entity_id
_entity_poly.type
_entity_poly.pdbx_seq_one_letter_code
_entity_poly.pdbx_strand_id
1 'polypeptide(L)'
;MANTQISASVTCVTFALLDYTLTGKWSLIAACEGAIVGIVAVTLSCGFIPTWTAGITTIATAFICHLTVDINKWIGIDDTTCSFILHGIIGSICLGIFVSLNIAGMDGVMRIPGGWVWHHWEQSGYQFVGVAVICL
;
A
#
# COMPACT_ATOMS: atom_id res chain seq x y z
N MET A 1 -0.33 -8.02 12.46
CA MET A 1 -1.43 -8.90 12.00
C MET A 1 -2.69 -8.11 11.61
N ALA A 2 -3.28 -7.32 12.52
CA ALA A 2 -4.53 -6.59 12.23
C ALA A 2 -4.46 -5.71 10.97
N ASN A 3 -3.37 -4.95 10.80
CA ASN A 3 -3.18 -4.07 9.64
C ASN A 3 -3.19 -4.81 8.31
N THR A 4 -2.57 -6.00 8.24
CA THR A 4 -2.55 -6.82 7.02
C THR A 4 -3.94 -7.34 6.65
N GLN A 5 -4.70 -7.80 7.64
CA GLN A 5 -6.06 -8.32 7.43
C GLN A 5 -7.05 -7.22 7.03
N ILE A 6 -6.96 -6.05 7.69
CA ILE A 6 -7.80 -4.89 7.37
C ILE A 6 -7.45 -4.33 5.99
N SER A 7 -6.16 -4.26 5.65
CA SER A 7 -5.75 -3.87 4.31
C SER A 7 -6.32 -4.81 3.25
N ALA A 8 -6.17 -6.12 3.43
CA ALA A 8 -6.65 -7.12 2.49
C ALA A 8 -8.17 -7.02 2.26
N SER A 9 -8.95 -6.88 3.35
CA SER A 9 -10.40 -6.80 3.25
C SER A 9 -10.88 -5.49 2.64
N VAL A 10 -10.29 -4.35 3.02
CA VAL A 10 -10.65 -3.03 2.49
C VAL A 10 -10.31 -2.94 1.00
N THR A 11 -9.12 -3.37 0.60
CA THR A 11 -8.71 -3.32 -0.80
C THR A 11 -9.49 -4.31 -1.66
N CYS A 12 -9.80 -5.51 -1.15
CA CYS A 12 -10.67 -6.48 -1.83
C CYS A 12 -12.03 -5.86 -2.22
N VAL A 13 -12.70 -5.21 -1.26
CA VAL A 13 -13.99 -4.56 -1.51
C VAL A 13 -13.83 -3.36 -2.44
N THR A 14 -12.79 -2.54 -2.25
CA THR A 14 -12.55 -1.36 -3.07
C THR A 14 -12.29 -1.73 -4.53
N PHE A 15 -11.45 -2.75 -4.78
CA PHE A 15 -11.11 -3.19 -6.13
C PHE A 15 -12.32 -3.82 -6.84
N ALA A 16 -13.09 -4.66 -6.14
CA ALA A 16 -14.33 -5.22 -6.68
C ALA A 16 -15.37 -4.15 -7.00
N LEU A 17 -15.49 -3.11 -6.16
CA LEU A 17 -16.35 -1.96 -6.41
C LEU A 17 -15.89 -1.17 -7.64
N LEU A 18 -14.58 -0.93 -7.78
CA LEU A 18 -14.03 -0.23 -8.93
C LEU A 18 -14.29 -0.97 -10.23
N ASP A 19 -14.01 -2.28 -10.25
CA ASP A 19 -14.28 -3.12 -11.41
C ASP A 19 -15.77 -3.15 -11.75
N TYR A 20 -16.65 -3.22 -10.74
CA TYR A 20 -18.10 -3.13 -10.93
C TYR A 20 -18.52 -1.78 -11.53
N THR A 21 -17.95 -0.66 -11.10
CA THR A 21 -18.29 0.67 -11.66
C THR A 21 -17.88 0.84 -13.12
N LEU A 22 -16.85 0.12 -13.58
CA LEU A 22 -16.35 0.22 -14.95
C LEU A 22 -16.98 -0.82 -15.89
N THR A 23 -17.22 -2.04 -15.42
CA THR A 23 -17.73 -3.15 -16.23
C THR A 23 -19.23 -3.40 -16.07
N GLY A 24 -19.83 -2.90 -14.99
CA GLY A 24 -21.21 -3.18 -14.60
C GLY A 24 -21.44 -4.59 -14.07
N LYS A 25 -20.38 -5.38 -13.82
CA LYS A 25 -20.47 -6.78 -13.37
C LYS A 25 -19.59 -7.01 -12.15
N TRP A 26 -20.03 -7.89 -11.26
CA TRP A 26 -19.23 -8.29 -10.11
C TRP A 26 -18.24 -9.38 -10.51
N SER A 27 -16.94 -9.07 -10.44
CA SER A 27 -15.86 -10.02 -10.74
C SER A 27 -15.25 -10.58 -9.47
N LEU A 28 -15.26 -11.92 -9.34
CA LEU A 28 -14.55 -12.60 -8.25
C LEU A 28 -13.03 -12.46 -8.42
N ILE A 29 -12.55 -12.42 -9.66
CA ILE A 29 -11.13 -12.27 -9.98
C ILE A 29 -10.64 -10.91 -9.49
N ALA A 30 -11.39 -9.83 -9.76
CA ALA A 30 -11.06 -8.49 -9.30
C ALA A 30 -11.04 -8.39 -7.76
N ALA A 31 -11.94 -9.09 -7.06
CA ALA A 31 -11.95 -9.15 -5.61
C ALA A 31 -10.67 -9.84 -5.06
N CYS A 32 -10.29 -10.99 -5.64
CA CYS A 32 -9.08 -11.71 -5.26
C CYS A 32 -7.81 -10.92 -5.58
N GLU A 33 -7.72 -10.29 -6.76
CA GLU A 33 -6.62 -9.40 -7.14
C GLU A 33 -6.52 -8.21 -6.19
N GLY A 34 -7.64 -7.58 -5.85
CA GLY A 34 -7.71 -6.52 -4.86
C GLY A 34 -7.19 -6.93 -3.48
N ALA A 35 -7.52 -8.14 -3.02
CA ALA A 35 -7.00 -8.65 -1.75
C ALA A 35 -5.46 -8.76 -1.77
N ILE A 36 -4.88 -9.25 -2.87
CA ILE A 36 -3.43 -9.36 -3.06
C ILE A 36 -2.81 -7.97 -3.09
N VAL A 37 -3.37 -7.04 -3.86
CA VAL A 37 -2.93 -5.64 -3.94
C VAL A 37 -2.86 -5.00 -2.55
N GLY A 38 -3.87 -5.23 -1.70
CA GLY A 38 -3.89 -4.70 -0.32
C GLY A 38 -2.78 -5.27 0.56
N ILE A 39 -2.53 -6.57 0.49
CA ILE A 39 -1.46 -7.21 1.26
C ILE A 39 -0.08 -6.71 0.78
N VAL A 40 0.12 -6.59 -0.53
CA VAL A 40 1.35 -6.07 -1.13
C VAL A 40 1.59 -4.62 -0.70
N ALA A 41 0.57 -3.76 -0.75
CA ALA A 41 0.67 -2.35 -0.40
C ALA A 41 1.06 -2.09 1.07
N VAL A 42 0.56 -2.91 2.00
CA VAL A 42 0.82 -2.74 3.44
C VAL A 42 2.10 -3.44 3.92
N THR A 43 2.80 -4.16 3.05
CA THR A 43 3.92 -5.03 3.46
C THR A 43 5.03 -4.27 4.20
N LEU A 44 5.44 -3.09 3.70
CA LEU A 44 6.51 -2.28 4.30
C LEU A 44 6.10 -1.65 5.64
N SER A 45 4.81 -1.46 5.88
CA SER A 45 4.29 -0.56 6.91
C SER A 45 3.42 -1.24 7.96
N CYS A 46 3.01 -2.50 7.74
CA CYS A 46 2.06 -3.23 8.57
C CYS A 46 2.40 -3.29 10.07
N GLY A 47 3.68 -3.25 10.44
CA GLY A 47 4.16 -3.27 11.82
C GLY A 47 4.38 -1.89 12.45
N PHE A 48 4.27 -0.81 11.68
CA PHE A 48 4.70 0.51 12.12
C PHE A 48 3.65 1.60 12.01
N ILE A 49 2.55 1.36 11.29
CA ILE A 49 1.49 2.34 11.07
C ILE A 49 0.24 2.06 11.92
N PRO A 50 -0.53 3.08 12.29
CA PRO A 50 -1.84 2.90 12.91
C PRO A 50 -2.85 2.17 12.00
N THR A 51 -3.75 1.39 12.58
CA THR A 51 -4.73 0.58 11.84
C THR A 51 -5.60 1.36 10.86
N TRP A 52 -6.00 2.57 11.23
CA TRP A 52 -6.83 3.43 10.37
C TRP A 52 -6.07 3.90 9.13
N THR A 53 -4.76 4.18 9.25
CA THR A 53 -3.92 4.58 8.11
C THR A 53 -3.74 3.43 7.12
N ALA A 54 -3.66 2.19 7.61
CA ALA A 54 -3.55 1.01 6.75
C ALA A 54 -4.75 0.92 5.80
N GLY A 55 -5.98 1.09 6.30
CA GLY A 55 -7.17 1.07 5.44
C GLY A 55 -7.22 2.20 4.42
N ILE A 56 -6.90 3.44 4.82
CA ILE A 56 -7.00 4.60 3.91
C ILE A 56 -5.95 4.54 2.80
N THR A 57 -4.70 4.22 3.16
CA THR A 57 -3.59 4.19 2.21
C THR A 57 -3.75 3.09 1.17
N THR A 58 -4.35 1.96 1.55
CA THR A 58 -4.56 0.83 0.63
C THR A 58 -5.78 0.99 -0.26
N ILE A 59 -6.77 1.82 0.13
CA ILE A 59 -7.82 2.30 -0.79
C ILE A 59 -7.18 3.11 -1.91
N ALA A 60 -6.39 4.13 -1.58
CA ALA A 60 -5.72 4.96 -2.59
C ALA A 60 -4.84 4.13 -3.54
N THR A 61 -4.14 3.14 -2.97
CA THR A 61 -3.37 2.15 -3.72
C THR A 61 -4.25 1.33 -4.68
N ALA A 62 -5.43 0.88 -4.25
CA ALA A 62 -6.38 0.14 -5.09
C ALA A 62 -6.77 0.93 -6.34
N PHE A 63 -7.08 2.23 -6.18
CA PHE A 63 -7.42 3.11 -7.30
C PHE A 63 -6.28 3.22 -8.31
N ILE A 64 -5.05 3.48 -7.82
CA ILE A 64 -3.89 3.63 -8.69
C ILE A 64 -3.59 2.33 -9.43
N CYS A 65 -3.63 1.20 -8.72
CA CYS A 65 -3.41 -0.12 -9.31
C CYS A 65 -4.44 -0.43 -10.39
N HIS A 66 -5.73 -0.23 -10.12
CA HIS A 66 -6.80 -0.54 -11.07
C HIS A 66 -6.69 0.30 -12.35
N LEU A 67 -6.30 1.57 -12.23
CA LEU A 67 -6.08 2.43 -13.41
C LEU A 67 -4.86 2.01 -14.24
N THR A 68 -3.86 1.42 -13.60
CA THR A 68 -2.61 1.04 -14.25
C THR A 68 -2.74 -0.31 -14.99
N VAL A 69 -3.70 -1.17 -14.61
CA VAL A 69 -3.98 -2.45 -15.29
C VAL A 69 -4.24 -2.23 -16.79
N ASP A 70 -5.04 -1.23 -17.15
CA ASP A 70 -5.36 -0.97 -18.56
C ASP A 70 -4.18 -0.37 -19.34
N ILE A 71 -3.33 0.41 -18.65
CA ILE A 71 -2.08 0.94 -19.22
C ILE A 71 -1.10 -0.21 -19.49
N ASN A 72 -0.94 -1.13 -18.55
CA ASN A 72 -0.07 -2.30 -18.68
C ASN A 72 -0.53 -3.21 -19.83
N LYS A 73 -1.84 -3.44 -19.96
CA LYS A 73 -2.41 -4.13 -21.14
C LYS A 73 -2.10 -3.43 -22.46
N TRP A 74 -2.11 -2.10 -22.48
CA TRP A 74 -1.81 -1.32 -23.69
C TRP A 74 -0.32 -1.38 -24.08
N ILE A 75 0.58 -1.41 -23.09
CA ILE A 75 2.03 -1.52 -23.29
C ILE A 75 2.46 -2.98 -23.54
N GLY A 76 1.58 -3.96 -23.27
CA GLY A 76 1.88 -5.38 -23.41
C GLY A 76 2.70 -5.97 -22.25
N ILE A 77 2.68 -5.31 -21.09
CA ILE A 77 3.32 -5.78 -19.85
C ILE A 77 2.23 -6.46 -19.00
N ASP A 78 2.46 -7.71 -18.63
CA ASP A 78 1.53 -8.47 -17.78
C ASP A 78 1.91 -8.31 -16.29
N ASP A 79 1.69 -7.10 -15.76
CA ASP A 79 1.77 -6.82 -14.31
C ASP A 79 0.42 -6.31 -13.82
N THR A 80 -0.46 -7.24 -13.46
CA THR A 80 -1.80 -6.95 -12.95
C THR A 80 -1.79 -6.31 -11.57
N THR A 81 -0.77 -6.60 -10.75
CA THR A 81 -0.65 -6.08 -9.38
C THR A 81 0.11 -4.76 -9.29
N CYS A 82 0.71 -4.27 -10.38
CA CYS A 82 1.56 -3.07 -10.40
C CYS A 82 2.58 -3.06 -9.25
N SER A 83 3.12 -4.24 -8.96
CA SER A 83 3.82 -4.54 -7.71
C SER A 83 4.98 -3.59 -7.46
N PHE A 84 5.71 -3.21 -8.51
CA PHE A 84 6.83 -2.27 -8.43
C PHE A 84 6.40 -0.86 -8.00
N ILE A 85 5.34 -0.32 -8.61
CA ILE A 85 4.86 1.05 -8.33
C ILE A 85 4.21 1.11 -6.95
N LEU A 86 3.42 0.10 -6.60
CA LEU A 86 2.70 0.05 -5.33
C LEU A 86 3.62 -0.25 -4.15
N HIS A 87 4.49 -1.25 -4.28
CA HIS A 87 5.38 -1.69 -3.21
C HIS A 87 6.55 -0.72 -3.04
N GLY A 88 7.18 -0.32 -4.15
CA GLY A 88 8.33 0.57 -4.13
C GLY A 88 7.93 1.98 -3.74
N ILE A 89 7.10 2.65 -4.53
CA ILE A 89 6.89 4.09 -4.39
C ILE A 89 5.81 4.41 -3.34
N ILE A 90 4.60 3.86 -3.51
CA ILE A 90 3.46 4.24 -2.65
C ILE A 90 3.62 3.69 -1.23
N GLY A 91 4.06 2.44 -1.09
CA GLY A 91 4.33 1.81 0.20
C GLY A 91 5.40 2.56 1.00
N SER A 92 6.53 2.90 0.36
CA SER A 92 7.62 3.64 0.99
C SER A 92 7.23 5.07 1.36
N ILE A 93 6.46 5.77 0.50
CA ILE A 93 5.93 7.10 0.83
C ILE A 93 4.98 7.03 2.02
N CYS A 94 4.05 6.07 2.03
CA CYS A 94 3.11 5.91 3.15
C CYS A 94 3.84 5.58 4.46
N LEU A 95 4.90 4.76 4.40
CA LEU A 95 5.75 4.50 5.55
C LEU A 95 6.44 5.78 6.03
N GLY A 96 7.03 6.56 5.13
CA GLY A 96 7.70 7.83 5.46
C GLY A 96 6.79 8.82 6.18
N ILE A 97 5.52 8.85 5.81
CA ILE A 97 4.53 9.78 6.36
C ILE A 97 3.96 9.27 7.68
N PHE A 98 3.48 8.02 7.72
CA PHE A 98 2.59 7.52 8.78
C PHE A 98 3.27 6.61 9.81
N VAL A 99 4.56 6.29 9.66
CA VAL A 99 5.28 5.46 10.64
C VAL A 99 5.19 6.10 12.03
N SER A 100 4.80 5.30 13.01
CA SER A 100 4.45 5.77 14.34
C SER A 100 5.30 5.12 15.42
N LEU A 101 5.93 5.97 16.23
CA LEU A 101 6.74 5.55 17.37
C LEU A 101 5.93 4.77 18.41
N ASN A 102 4.66 5.10 18.60
CA ASN A 102 3.78 4.40 19.54
C ASN A 102 3.45 2.97 19.09
N ILE A 103 3.43 2.72 17.77
CA ILE A 103 3.10 1.41 17.21
C ILE A 103 4.37 0.57 17.13
N ALA A 104 5.47 1.17 16.69
CA ALA A 104 6.77 0.51 16.66
C ALA A 104 7.24 0.09 18.06
N GLY A 105 7.07 0.95 19.07
CA GLY A 105 7.50 0.68 20.44
C GLY A 105 6.61 -0.29 21.23
N MET A 106 5.57 -0.86 20.61
CA MET A 106 4.67 -1.83 21.29
C MET A 106 5.38 -3.12 21.68
N ASP A 107 6.50 -3.46 21.03
CA ASP A 107 7.33 -4.62 21.34
C ASP A 107 8.25 -4.39 22.55
N GLY A 108 8.36 -3.16 23.05
CA GLY A 108 9.24 -2.78 24.15
C GLY A 108 10.73 -2.70 23.81
N VAL A 109 11.11 -2.97 22.56
CA VAL A 109 12.51 -3.06 22.10
C VAL A 109 12.80 -2.01 21.03
N MET A 110 11.93 -1.89 20.04
CA MET A 110 12.12 -1.02 18.89
C MET A 110 11.89 0.45 19.28
N ARG A 111 12.85 1.31 18.92
CA ARG A 111 12.73 2.76 19.09
C ARG A 111 13.03 3.45 17.76
N ILE A 112 12.02 4.12 17.24
CA ILE A 112 12.12 4.93 16.04
C ILE A 112 11.64 6.36 16.33
N PRO A 113 12.20 7.37 15.64
CA PRO A 113 11.76 8.76 15.76
C PRO A 113 10.34 9.00 15.19
N GLY A 114 9.82 8.07 14.38
CA GLY A 114 8.53 8.22 13.70
C GLY A 114 8.67 8.84 12.31
N GLY A 115 7.54 9.20 11.69
CA GLY A 115 7.47 9.81 10.37
C GLY A 115 7.05 11.27 10.41
N TRP A 116 6.50 11.76 9.31
CA TRP A 116 5.99 13.14 9.20
C TRP A 116 4.98 13.51 10.29
N VAL A 117 4.05 12.60 10.60
CA VAL A 117 3.03 12.82 11.64
C VAL A 117 3.67 13.06 13.01
N TRP A 118 4.90 12.59 13.22
CA TRP A 118 5.68 12.76 14.45
C TRP A 118 6.79 13.82 14.32
N HIS A 119 6.66 14.73 13.35
CA HIS A 119 7.63 15.79 13.06
C HIS A 119 9.03 15.30 12.64
N HIS A 120 9.18 14.03 12.25
CA HIS A 120 10.43 13.49 11.71
C HIS A 120 10.39 13.48 10.18
N TRP A 121 10.66 14.64 9.58
CA TRP A 121 10.50 14.87 8.13
C TRP A 121 11.53 14.14 7.27
N GLU A 122 12.72 13.90 7.84
CA GLU A 122 13.83 13.19 7.18
C GLU A 122 13.47 11.75 6.83
N GLN A 123 12.48 11.16 7.53
CA GLN A 123 12.04 9.80 7.31
C GLN A 123 11.66 9.54 5.85
N SER A 124 10.92 10.45 5.23
CA SER A 124 10.52 10.31 3.82
C SER A 124 11.74 10.34 2.90
N GLY A 125 12.79 11.10 3.24
CA GLY A 125 14.05 11.11 2.50
C GLY A 125 14.74 9.74 2.51
N TYR A 126 14.81 9.09 3.67
CA TYR A 126 15.35 7.73 3.78
C TYR A 126 14.56 6.73 2.93
N GLN A 127 13.23 6.86 2.91
CA GLN A 127 12.37 6.00 2.08
C GLN A 127 12.61 6.22 0.59
N PHE A 128 12.75 7.47 0.12
CA PHE A 128 13.05 7.75 -1.28
C PHE A 128 14.42 7.21 -1.71
N VAL A 129 15.45 7.37 -0.87
CA VAL A 129 16.78 6.82 -1.15
C VAL A 129 16.71 5.29 -1.22
N GLY A 130 16.00 4.65 -0.29
CA GLY A 130 15.81 3.20 -0.29
C GLY A 130 15.17 2.70 -1.59
N VAL A 131 14.11 3.36 -2.05
CA VAL A 131 13.46 3.04 -3.34
C VAL A 131 14.42 3.26 -4.49
N ALA A 132 15.09 4.41 -4.56
CA ALA A 132 16.01 4.72 -5.65
C ALA A 132 17.15 3.71 -5.78
N VAL A 133 17.71 3.24 -4.66
CA VAL A 133 18.76 2.22 -4.64
C VAL A 133 18.25 0.86 -5.08
N ILE A 134 17.03 0.47 -4.66
CA ILE A 134 16.44 -0.83 -5.06
C ILE A 134 16.05 -0.83 -6.54
N CYS A 135 15.71 0.33 -7.11
CA CYS A 135 15.29 0.47 -8.50
C CYS A 135 16.44 0.63 -9.51
N LEU A 136 17.69 0.79 -9.05
CA LEU A 136 18.91 0.96 -9.87
C LEU A 136 19.62 -0.39 -10.09
#